data_AF-A0A948FZU3-F1
#
_entry.id   AF-A0A948FZU3-F1
#
_cell.length_a   1.000
_cell.length_b   1.000
_cell.length_c   1.000
_cell.angle_alpha   90.00
_cell.angle_beta   90.00
_cell.angle_gamma   90.00
#
_symmetry.space_group_name_H-M   'P 1'
#
loop_
_entity.id
_entity.type
_entity.pdbx_description
1 polymer ?
#
loop_
_entity_poly.entity_id
_entity_poly.type
_entity_poly.pdbx_seq_one_letter_code
_entity_poly.pdbx_strand_id
1 'polypeptide(L)'
;MNTGDIRARLAAVEQQVADALDSARRNDPVDLSALRDVVDEVCRHILALPAAEARLLLPDLQRGIAALEQLATLLQTRQQQSEAAEKDATRLHAARAYGKAYR
;
A
#
# COMPACT_ATOMS: atom_id res chain seq x y z
N MET A 1 14.00 21.31 -7.79
CA MET A 1 12.89 21.23 -6.83
C MET A 1 13.38 21.83 -5.53
N ASN A 2 12.66 22.81 -4.99
CA ASN A 2 12.98 23.37 -3.68
C ASN A 2 12.35 22.51 -2.56
N THR A 3 12.68 22.81 -1.30
CA THR A 3 12.14 22.08 -0.13
C THR A 3 10.61 22.14 -0.04
N GLY A 4 9.99 23.24 -0.47
CA GLY A 4 8.53 23.41 -0.46
C GLY A 4 7.82 22.51 -1.46
N ASP A 5 8.36 22.41 -2.68
CA ASP A 5 7.87 21.50 -3.72
C ASP A 5 7.96 20.03 -3.27
N ILE A 6 9.03 19.68 -2.56
CA ILE A 6 9.22 18.32 -2.01
C ILE A 6 8.16 18.02 -0.96
N ARG A 7 7.87 18.96 -0.04
CA ARG A 7 6.79 18.80 0.95
C ARG A 7 5.43 18.63 0.29
N ALA A 8 5.13 19.44 -0.74
CA ALA A 8 3.86 19.32 -1.46
C ALA A 8 3.71 17.95 -2.12
N ARG A 9 4.78 17.42 -2.72
CA ARG A 9 4.78 16.07 -3.29
C ARG A 9 4.68 14.97 -2.23
N LEU A 10 5.37 15.09 -1.10
CA LEU A 10 5.22 14.16 0.02
C LEU A 10 3.78 14.16 0.55
N ALA A 11 3.16 15.33 0.70
CA ALA A 11 1.75 15.42 1.11
C ALA A 11 0.80 14.79 0.08
N ALA A 12 1.08 14.93 -1.22
CA ALA A 12 0.30 14.26 -2.26
C ALA A 12 0.44 12.73 -2.20
N VAL A 13 1.65 12.22 -1.93
CA VAL A 13 1.89 10.78 -1.69
C VAL A 13 1.14 10.30 -0.45
N GLU A 14 1.20 11.05 0.65
CA GLU A 14 0.45 10.73 1.88
C GLU A 14 -1.06 10.65 1.61
N GLN A 15 -1.62 11.59 0.84
CA GLN A 15 -3.03 11.56 0.47
C GLN A 15 -3.38 10.35 -0.40
N GLN A 16 -2.55 10.03 -1.41
CA GLN A 16 -2.77 8.83 -2.23
C GLN A 16 -2.75 7.54 -1.39
N VAL A 17 -1.85 7.46 -0.40
CA VAL A 17 -1.79 6.33 0.53
C VAL A 17 -3.03 6.28 1.44
N ALA A 18 -3.53 7.43 1.89
CA ALA A 18 -4.78 7.51 2.66
C ALA A 18 -5.99 7.05 1.83
N ASP A 19 -6.10 7.50 0.58
CA ASP A 19 -7.17 7.10 -0.34
C ASP A 19 -7.11 5.60 -0.64
N ALA A 20 -5.89 5.06 -0.81
CA ALA A 20 -5.64 3.64 -0.97
C ALA A 20 -6.02 2.83 0.27
N LEU A 21 -5.71 3.33 1.47
CA LEU A 21 -6.10 2.72 2.74
C LEU A 21 -7.63 2.66 2.88
N ASP A 22 -8.32 3.73 2.56
CA ASP A 22 -9.78 3.77 2.65
C ASP A 22 -10.46 2.88 1.60
N SER A 23 -9.92 2.84 0.37
CA SER A 23 -10.38 1.92 -0.66
C SER A 23 -10.13 0.46 -0.22
N ALA A 24 -8.95 0.18 0.34
CA ALA A 24 -8.63 -1.13 0.87
C ALA A 24 -9.58 -1.56 2.01
N ARG A 25 -9.97 -0.64 2.89
CA ARG A 25 -10.95 -0.89 3.96
C ARG A 25 -12.37 -1.13 3.45
N ARG A 26 -12.76 -0.46 2.36
CA ARG A 26 -14.05 -0.66 1.67
C ARG A 26 -14.11 -1.90 0.79
N ASN A 27 -13.04 -2.69 0.77
CA ASN A 27 -12.86 -3.84 -0.09
C ASN A 27 -12.72 -3.52 -1.60
N ASP A 28 -12.54 -2.24 -1.94
CA ASP A 28 -12.38 -1.78 -3.32
C ASP A 28 -10.99 -2.13 -3.88
N PRO A 29 -10.83 -2.17 -5.23
CA PRO A 29 -9.52 -2.27 -5.87
C PRO A 29 -8.64 -1.08 -5.53
N VAL A 30 -7.35 -1.34 -5.31
CA VAL A 30 -6.35 -0.31 -5.01
C VAL A 30 -5.36 -0.24 -6.17
N ASP A 31 -5.17 0.94 -6.73
CA ASP A 31 -4.14 1.21 -7.73
C ASP A 31 -2.95 1.92 -7.08
N LEU A 32 -1.78 1.27 -7.11
CA LEU A 32 -0.52 1.79 -6.59
C LEU A 32 0.55 1.96 -7.69
N SER A 33 0.17 1.78 -8.96
CA SER A 33 1.11 1.71 -10.08
C SER A 33 1.98 2.96 -10.22
N ALA A 34 1.39 4.15 -10.03
CA ALA A 34 2.10 5.43 -10.12
C ALA A 34 2.89 5.80 -8.86
N LEU A 35 2.63 5.15 -7.72
CA LEU A 35 3.19 5.55 -6.42
C LEU A 35 4.70 5.37 -6.37
N ARG A 36 5.20 4.30 -7.00
CA ARG A 36 6.64 3.99 -7.03
C ARG A 36 7.44 5.09 -7.71
N ASP A 37 7.02 5.50 -8.91
CA ASP A 37 7.76 6.48 -9.70
C ASP A 37 7.81 7.84 -9.00
N VAL A 38 6.71 8.23 -8.36
CA VAL A 38 6.62 9.47 -7.57
C VAL A 38 7.55 9.42 -6.35
N VAL A 39 7.56 8.31 -5.59
CA VAL A 39 8.45 8.15 -4.43
C VAL A 39 9.91 8.15 -4.87
N ASP A 40 10.26 7.43 -5.94
CA ASP A 40 11.63 7.40 -6.47
C ASP A 40 12.10 8.77 -6.96
N GLU A 41 11.21 9.57 -7.54
CA GLU A 41 11.51 10.95 -7.93
C GLU A 41 11.74 11.86 -6.70
N VAL A 42 10.86 11.77 -5.69
CA VAL A 42 10.99 12.54 -4.44
C VAL A 42 12.29 12.20 -3.72
N CYS A 43 12.62 10.91 -3.59
CA CYS A 43 13.86 10.44 -2.98
C CYS A 43 15.10 10.99 -3.71
N ARG A 44 15.11 10.98 -5.05
CA ARG A 44 16.20 11.56 -5.85
C ARG A 44 16.40 13.05 -5.57
N HIS A 45 15.31 13.81 -5.44
CA HIS A 45 15.41 15.24 -5.13
C HIS A 45 15.86 15.51 -3.69
N ILE A 46 15.43 14.70 -2.72
CA ILE A 46 15.88 14.82 -1.33
C ILE A 46 17.37 14.54 -1.20
N LEU A 47 17.88 13.50 -1.88
CA LEU A 47 19.31 13.16 -1.89
C LEU A 47 20.18 14.25 -2.54
N ALA A 48 19.60 15.09 -3.40
CA ALA A 48 20.29 16.21 -4.03
C ALA A 48 20.26 17.49 -3.17
N LEU A 49 19.50 17.54 -2.07
CA LEU A 49 19.43 18.71 -1.19
C LEU A 49 20.66 18.81 -0.27
N PRO A 50 21.03 20.04 0.16
CA PRO A 50 21.94 20.22 1.28
C PRO A 50 21.46 19.49 2.53
N ALA A 51 22.38 18.92 3.29
CA ALA A 51 22.06 18.11 4.48
C ALA A 51 21.19 18.84 5.52
N ALA A 52 21.36 20.16 5.66
CA ALA A 52 20.54 20.98 6.55
C ALA A 52 19.06 21.01 6.12
N GLU A 53 18.79 21.13 4.82
CA GLU A 53 17.43 21.18 4.27
C GLU A 53 16.79 19.80 4.26
N ALA A 54 17.54 18.75 3.92
CA ALA A 54 17.05 17.37 3.93
C ALA A 54 16.59 16.95 5.34
N ARG A 55 17.30 17.38 6.40
CA ARG A 55 16.91 17.10 7.80
C ARG A 55 15.57 17.71 8.17
N LEU A 56 15.17 18.83 7.57
CA LEU A 56 13.88 19.47 7.83
C LEU A 56 12.70 18.63 7.31
N LEU A 57 12.96 17.72 6.37
CA LEU A 57 11.97 16.83 5.77
C LEU A 57 11.83 15.49 6.50
N LEU A 58 12.71 15.18 7.47
CA LEU A 58 12.68 13.91 8.20
C LEU A 58 11.31 13.59 8.83
N PRO A 59 10.62 14.53 9.50
CA PRO A 59 9.31 14.24 10.07
C PRO A 59 8.28 13.87 9.00
N ASP A 60 8.31 14.52 7.84
CA ASP A 60 7.40 14.23 6.72
C ASP A 60 7.70 12.84 6.14
N LEU A 61 8.98 12.50 5.97
CA LEU A 61 9.40 11.17 5.51
C LEU A 61 8.98 10.05 6.47
N GLN A 62 9.14 10.26 7.77
CA GLN A 62 8.72 9.29 8.79
C GLN A 62 7.21 9.04 8.76
N ARG A 63 6.41 10.10 8.55
CA ARG A 63 4.96 9.96 8.40
C ARG A 63 4.58 9.19 7.14
N GLY A 64 5.19 9.51 6.01
CA GLY A 64 5.00 8.79 4.76
C GLY A 64 5.34 7.30 4.87
N ILE A 65 6.47 6.96 5.49
CA ILE A 65 6.88 5.56 5.73
C ILE A 65 5.84 4.83 6.58
N ALA A 66 5.42 5.43 7.71
CA ALA A 66 4.44 4.82 8.59
C ALA A 66 3.09 4.57 7.88
N ALA A 67 2.64 5.49 7.01
CA ALA A 67 1.43 5.31 6.23
C ALA A 67 1.56 4.15 5.22
N LEU A 68 2.70 4.03 4.54
CA LEU A 68 2.99 2.93 3.62
C LEU A 68 3.05 1.57 4.33
N GLU A 69 3.65 1.51 5.52
CA GLU A 69 3.70 0.28 6.34
C GLU A 69 2.29 -0.17 6.77
N GLN A 70 1.42 0.77 7.15
CA GLN A 70 0.02 0.47 7.47
C GLN A 70 -0.73 -0.10 6.26
N LEU A 71 -0.55 0.51 5.08
CA LEU A 71 -1.16 0.03 3.85
C LEU A 71 -0.66 -1.37 3.48
N ALA A 72 0.64 -1.60 3.55
CA ALA A 72 1.25 -2.90 3.28
C ALA A 72 0.68 -3.99 4.21
N THR A 73 0.59 -3.70 5.51
CA THR A 73 0.03 -4.63 6.52
C THR A 73 -1.42 -4.99 6.21
N LEU A 74 -2.23 -4.00 5.83
CA LEU A 74 -3.63 -4.21 5.48
C LEU A 74 -3.77 -5.08 4.23
N LEU A 75 -3.01 -4.77 3.17
CA LEU A 75 -3.04 -5.52 1.91
C LEU A 75 -2.56 -6.98 2.11
N GLN A 76 -1.51 -7.19 2.89
CA GLN A 76 -1.01 -8.52 3.23
C GLN A 76 -2.08 -9.34 3.98
N THR A 77 -2.75 -8.72 4.94
CA THR A 77 -3.85 -9.37 5.68
C THR A 77 -5.00 -9.78 4.75
N ARG A 78 -5.38 -8.91 3.80
CA ARG A 78 -6.42 -9.22 2.80
C ARG A 78 -6.00 -10.35 1.88
N GLN A 79 -4.75 -10.38 1.45
CA GLN A 79 -4.22 -11.47 0.63
C GLN A 79 -4.32 -12.81 1.37
N GLN A 80 -3.90 -12.87 2.64
CA GLN A 80 -4.00 -14.08 3.47
C GLN A 80 -5.46 -14.55 3.65
N GLN A 81 -6.40 -13.62 3.83
CA GLN A 81 -7.83 -13.94 3.92
C GLN A 81 -8.39 -14.50 2.60
N SER A 82 -7.99 -13.93 1.47
CA SER A 82 -8.38 -14.42 0.14
C SER A 82 -7.87 -15.84 -0.09
N GLU A 83 -6.61 -16.12 0.23
CA GLU A 83 -6.02 -17.45 0.11
C GLU A 83 -6.70 -18.49 1.03
N ALA A 84 -7.08 -18.08 2.25
CA ALA A 84 -7.82 -18.94 3.17
C ALA A 84 -9.23 -19.26 2.63
N ALA A 85 -9.95 -18.26 2.13
CA ALA A 85 -11.28 -18.43 1.54
C ALA A 85 -11.24 -19.34 0.30
N GLU A 86 -10.21 -19.24 -0.53
CA GLU A 86 -10.03 -20.09 -1.71
C GLU A 86 -9.76 -21.56 -1.33
N LYS A 87 -8.96 -21.80 -0.28
CA LYS A 87 -8.71 -23.15 0.26
C LYS A 87 -10.00 -23.78 0.81
N ASP A 88 -10.82 -23.00 1.51
CA ASP A 88 -12.10 -23.48 2.05
C ASP A 88 -13.14 -23.74 0.96
N ALA A 89 -13.20 -22.88 -0.07
CA ALA A 89 -14.03 -23.12 -1.24
C ALA A 89 -13.62 -24.42 -1.96
N THR A 90 -12.32 -24.65 -2.13
CA THR A 90 -11.77 -25.88 -2.74
C THR A 90 -12.17 -27.14 -1.95
N ARG A 91 -12.08 -27.08 -0.61
CA ARG A 91 -12.53 -28.17 0.28
C ARG A 91 -14.03 -28.42 0.15
N LEU A 92 -14.85 -27.38 0.09
CA LEU A 92 -16.30 -27.49 -0.08
C LEU A 92 -16.67 -28.13 -1.44
N HIS A 93 -15.96 -27.75 -2.51
CA HIS A 93 -16.12 -28.35 -3.84
C HIS A 93 -15.71 -29.83 -3.85
N ALA A 94 -14.59 -30.19 -3.21
CA ALA A 94 -14.17 -31.58 -3.08
C ALA A 94 -15.21 -32.41 -2.29
N ALA A 95 -15.69 -31.91 -1.15
CA ALA A 95 -16.70 -32.59 -0.35
C ALA A 95 -18.02 -32.81 -1.12
N ARG A 96 -18.45 -31.84 -1.93
CA ARG A 96 -19.63 -31.97 -2.81
C ARG A 96 -19.44 -32.99 -3.94
N ALA A 97 -18.23 -33.12 -4.48
CA ALA A 97 -17.90 -34.10 -5.51
C ALA A 97 -17.95 -35.54 -4.96
N TYR A 98 -17.35 -35.81 -3.81
CA TYR A 98 -17.38 -37.14 -3.18
C TYR A 98 -18.76 -37.51 -2.62
N GLY A 99 -19.54 -36.53 -2.12
CA GLY A 99 -20.91 -36.77 -1.64
C GLY A 99 -21.93 -37.11 -2.75
N LYS A 100 -21.68 -36.72 -4.00
CA LYS A 100 -22.52 -37.09 -5.17
C LYS A 100 -22.16 -38.44 -5.77
N ALA A 101 -20.97 -38.97 -5.53
CA ALA A 101 -20.51 -40.25 -6.08
C ALA A 101 -21.04 -41.48 -5.33
N TYR A 102 -21.78 -41.30 -4.24
CA TYR A 102 -22.24 -42.37 -3.33
C TYR A 102 -23.78 -42.53 -3.28
N ARG A 103 -24.50 -42.09 -4.31
CA ARG A 103 -25.94 -42.34 -4.47
C ARG A 103 -26.25 -43.07 -5.76
#